data_AF-A0A418NRB9-F1
#
_entry.id   AF-A0A418NRB9-F1
#
_cell.length_a   1.000
_cell.length_b   1.000
_cell.length_c   1.000
_cell.angle_alpha   90.00
_cell.angle_beta   90.00
_cell.angle_gamma   90.00
#
_symmetry.space_group_name_H-M   'P 1'
#
loop_
_entity.id
_entity.type
_entity.pdbx_description
1 polymer ?
#
loop_
_entity_poly.entity_id
_entity_poly.type
_entity_poly.pdbx_seq_one_letter_code
_entity_poly.pdbx_strand_id
1 'polypeptide(L)'
;MSNDLLPGDGFHARLQHMLQTRPARERLVLPASYNKHTNMAPTFIIARVDGGVGASMFALLLSHYLKEQPLVIQVGGMKSWAYRELPENHFIHVKPIDVEGDREDVLAASIDSRLRHGERIAIIEYEQALPAEAIGAANFIANKLEGFSMLFLIADKNDVKFKLLETADNLEVQRVVGLRKYGLGQRPDDPLLQIPGVPGFIAARLQSQPSSFAYQLRASEQPVATMRFEERLDAFFEEIERRMR
;
A
#
# COMPACT_ATOMS: atom_id res chain seq x y z
N MET A 1 58.66 7.87 -1.30
CA MET A 1 57.49 7.56 -0.45
C MET A 1 56.29 7.52 -1.37
N SER A 2 55.81 6.33 -1.74
CA SER A 2 54.57 6.20 -2.52
C SER A 2 53.40 6.45 -1.58
N ASN A 3 52.53 7.38 -1.96
CA ASN A 3 51.20 7.47 -1.38
C ASN A 3 50.32 6.43 -2.06
N ASP A 4 50.56 5.16 -1.74
CA ASP A 4 49.65 4.08 -2.10
C ASP A 4 48.45 4.17 -1.15
N LEU A 5 47.45 4.95 -1.55
CA LEU A 5 46.10 4.86 -1.03
C LEU A 5 45.58 3.46 -1.41
N LEU A 6 45.66 2.51 -0.47
CA LEU A 6 44.97 1.23 -0.58
C LEU A 6 43.47 1.48 -0.85
N PRO A 7 42.91 0.99 -1.96
CA PRO A 7 41.47 1.06 -2.20
C PRO A 7 40.80 -0.07 -1.41
N GLY A 8 40.07 0.27 -0.35
CA GLY A 8 39.35 -0.74 0.43
C GLY A 8 38.54 -0.20 1.61
N ASP A 9 37.26 0.07 1.36
CA ASP A 9 36.06 -0.28 2.15
C ASP A 9 35.99 -0.16 3.69
N GLY A 10 37.00 0.34 4.40
CA GLY A 10 36.94 0.45 5.86
C GLY A 10 35.83 1.41 6.35
N PHE A 11 35.62 2.52 5.63
CA PHE A 11 34.54 3.46 5.94
C PHE A 11 33.17 2.88 5.58
N HIS A 12 33.06 2.20 4.44
CA HIS A 12 31.80 1.62 3.98
C HIS A 12 31.35 0.46 4.87
N ALA A 13 32.26 -0.43 5.25
CA ALA A 13 32.00 -1.52 6.19
C ALA A 13 31.65 -1.01 7.60
N ARG A 14 32.33 0.04 8.10
CA ARG A 14 31.99 0.68 9.39
C ARG A 14 30.62 1.34 9.35
N LEU A 15 30.29 2.03 8.25
CA LEU A 15 28.98 2.65 8.06
C LEU A 15 27.88 1.58 8.00
N GLN A 16 28.08 0.49 7.26
CA GLN A 16 27.16 -0.64 7.23
C GLN A 16 26.99 -1.28 8.62
N HIS A 17 28.09 -1.50 9.35
CA HIS A 17 28.04 -2.05 10.70
C HIS A 17 27.28 -1.12 11.67
N MET A 18 27.57 0.19 11.65
CA MET A 18 26.86 1.17 12.48
C MET A 18 25.35 1.19 12.17
N LEU A 19 24.98 1.07 10.88
CA LEU A 19 23.59 1.01 10.45
C LEU A 19 22.90 -0.30 10.88
N GLN A 20 23.61 -1.44 10.86
CA GLN A 20 23.10 -2.73 11.31
C GLN A 20 22.95 -2.83 12.84
N THR A 21 23.78 -2.12 13.60
CA THR A 21 23.74 -2.10 15.08
C THR A 21 22.70 -1.14 15.66
N ARG A 22 21.96 -0.39 14.83
CA ARG A 22 20.85 0.42 15.34
C ARG A 22 19.82 -0.50 16.00
N PRO A 23 19.31 -0.13 17.20
CA PRO A 23 18.22 -0.88 17.79
C PRO A 23 17.07 -0.91 16.79
N ALA A 24 16.51 -2.10 16.55
CA ALA A 24 15.33 -2.25 15.73
C ALA A 24 14.25 -1.37 16.38
N ARG A 25 13.86 -0.28 15.70
CA ARG A 25 12.67 0.47 16.11
C ARG A 25 11.52 -0.52 16.16
N GLU A 26 10.70 -0.45 17.21
CA GLU A 26 9.45 -1.18 17.21
C GLU A 26 8.71 -0.79 15.94
N ARG A 27 8.44 -1.79 15.11
CA ARG A 27 7.85 -1.55 13.81
C ARG A 27 6.46 -0.97 14.04
N LEU A 28 6.22 0.21 13.49
CA LEU A 28 4.89 0.82 13.52
C LEU A 28 3.88 -0.21 13.00
N VAL A 29 2.83 -0.47 13.78
CA VAL A 29 1.72 -1.34 13.39
C VAL A 29 0.54 -0.42 13.14
N LEU A 30 0.08 -0.35 11.90
CA LEU A 30 -1.12 0.41 11.58
C LEU A 30 -2.30 -0.06 12.44
N PRO A 31 -3.20 0.86 12.84
CA PRO A 31 -4.39 0.48 13.61
C PRO A 31 -5.15 -0.55 12.81
N ALA A 32 -5.35 -1.71 13.41
CA ALA A 32 -5.98 -2.85 12.78
C ALA A 32 -6.60 -3.70 13.89
N SER A 33 -7.88 -4.01 13.78
CA SER A 33 -8.59 -4.84 14.75
C SER A 33 -9.26 -6.00 14.06
N TYR A 34 -9.15 -7.18 14.67
CA TYR A 34 -9.94 -8.33 14.29
C TYR A 34 -11.35 -8.16 14.85
N ASN A 35 -12.37 -8.44 14.04
CA ASN A 35 -13.71 -8.58 14.58
C ASN A 35 -13.74 -9.89 15.40
N LYS A 36 -14.02 -9.78 16.70
CA LYS A 36 -14.00 -10.92 17.63
C LYS A 36 -15.12 -11.93 17.40
N HIS A 37 -16.22 -11.52 16.75
CA HIS A 37 -17.40 -12.34 16.48
C HIS A 37 -17.27 -13.10 15.16
N THR A 38 -16.74 -12.45 14.13
CA THR A 38 -16.60 -13.04 12.78
C THR A 38 -15.20 -13.58 12.50
N ASN A 39 -14.24 -13.34 13.41
CA ASN A 39 -12.80 -13.57 13.21
C ASN A 39 -12.24 -12.89 11.95
N MET A 40 -12.96 -11.91 11.41
CA MET A 40 -12.56 -11.21 10.20
C MET A 40 -11.35 -10.33 10.50
N ALA A 41 -10.26 -10.61 9.79
CA ALA A 41 -9.05 -9.83 9.82
C ALA A 41 -9.23 -8.47 9.13
N PRO A 42 -8.39 -7.48 9.47
CA PRO A 42 -8.40 -6.15 8.86
C PRO A 42 -8.38 -6.17 7.33
N THR A 43 -9.18 -5.29 6.72
CA THR A 43 -9.19 -5.06 5.27
C THR A 43 -8.78 -3.63 4.96
N PHE A 44 -7.76 -3.48 4.14
CA PHE A 44 -7.33 -2.20 3.61
C PHE A 44 -7.79 -2.10 2.16
N ILE A 45 -8.40 -0.99 1.78
CA ILE A 45 -8.96 -0.78 0.45
C ILE A 45 -8.22 0.38 -0.17
N ILE A 46 -7.73 0.21 -1.39
CA ILE A 46 -6.98 1.22 -2.12
C ILE A 46 -7.75 1.50 -3.39
N ALA A 47 -8.19 2.74 -3.58
CA ALA A 47 -8.80 3.20 -4.81
C ALA A 47 -7.96 4.31 -5.42
N ARG A 48 -7.96 4.37 -6.75
CA ARG A 48 -7.21 5.35 -7.52
C ARG A 48 -8.08 5.99 -8.60
N VAL A 49 -7.75 7.22 -8.97
CA VAL A 49 -8.43 7.92 -10.07
C VAL A 49 -7.80 7.60 -11.44
N ASP A 50 -6.47 7.45 -11.52
CA ASP A 50 -5.75 7.24 -12.79
C ASP A 50 -4.68 6.12 -12.70
N GLY A 51 -4.42 5.40 -13.81
CA GLY A 51 -3.74 4.10 -13.95
C GLY A 51 -2.22 4.11 -13.77
N GLY A 52 -1.59 2.93 -13.65
CA GLY A 52 -0.13 2.75 -13.50
C GLY A 52 0.40 2.45 -12.08
N VAL A 53 1.67 2.70 -11.79
CA VAL A 53 2.43 2.16 -10.62
C VAL A 53 1.93 2.58 -9.22
N GLY A 54 0.93 3.47 -9.08
CA GLY A 54 0.56 4.10 -7.79
C GLY A 54 -0.08 3.19 -6.74
N ALA A 55 -1.18 2.50 -7.08
CA ALA A 55 -1.95 1.69 -6.11
C ALA A 55 -1.16 0.46 -5.64
N SER A 56 -0.63 -0.34 -6.58
CA SER A 56 0.13 -1.53 -6.21
C SER A 56 1.46 -1.21 -5.53
N MET A 57 2.13 -0.11 -5.90
CA MET A 57 3.32 0.32 -5.15
C MET A 57 2.93 0.72 -3.73
N PHE A 58 1.83 1.46 -3.55
CA PHE A 58 1.36 1.81 -2.22
C PHE A 58 0.97 0.57 -1.40
N ALA A 59 0.33 -0.43 -2.00
CA ALA A 59 0.06 -1.70 -1.35
C ALA A 59 1.32 -2.47 -0.96
N LEU A 60 2.38 -2.45 -1.78
CA LEU A 60 3.69 -3.01 -1.40
C LEU A 60 4.28 -2.26 -0.19
N LEU A 61 4.21 -0.92 -0.17
CA LEU A 61 4.64 -0.11 0.97
C LEU A 61 3.81 -0.44 2.22
N LEU A 62 2.49 -0.54 2.08
CA LEU A 62 1.57 -0.89 3.16
C LEU A 62 1.87 -2.28 3.72
N SER A 63 2.13 -3.26 2.85
CA SER A 63 2.47 -4.63 3.26
C SER A 63 3.72 -4.71 4.14
N HIS A 64 4.62 -3.72 4.02
CA HIS A 64 5.78 -3.61 4.91
C HIS A 64 5.36 -3.38 6.37
N TYR A 65 4.24 -2.72 6.63
CA TYR A 65 3.79 -2.41 7.99
C TYR A 65 2.80 -3.43 8.54
N LEU A 66 2.54 -4.50 7.79
CA LEU A 66 1.71 -5.62 8.22
C LEU A 66 2.57 -6.70 8.89
N LYS A 67 1.99 -7.37 9.89
CA LYS A 67 2.66 -8.44 10.65
C LYS A 67 2.86 -9.71 9.83
N GLU A 68 2.08 -9.89 8.78
CA GLU A 68 2.08 -11.04 7.88
C GLU A 68 1.89 -10.59 6.43
N GLN A 69 2.21 -11.47 5.48
CA GLN A 69 1.94 -11.22 4.07
C GLN A 69 0.42 -11.19 3.84
N PRO A 70 -0.16 -10.05 3.39
CA PRO A 70 -1.59 -9.95 3.17
C PRO A 70 -2.03 -10.78 1.97
N LEU A 71 -3.32 -11.07 1.90
CA LEU A 71 -4.00 -11.39 0.65
C LEU A 71 -4.17 -10.09 -0.15
N VAL A 72 -3.79 -10.09 -1.42
CA VAL A 72 -4.06 -8.97 -2.34
C VAL A 72 -5.17 -9.37 -3.31
N ILE A 73 -6.26 -8.59 -3.33
CA ILE A 73 -7.37 -8.74 -4.28
C ILE A 73 -7.30 -7.54 -5.22
N GLN A 74 -6.78 -7.73 -6.43
CA GLN A 74 -6.78 -6.69 -7.45
C GLN A 74 -8.07 -6.77 -8.26
N VAL A 75 -8.76 -5.64 -8.39
CA VAL A 75 -10.09 -5.54 -8.98
C VAL A 75 -10.00 -4.64 -10.21
N GLY A 76 -10.31 -5.20 -11.39
CA GLY A 76 -10.19 -4.49 -12.65
C GLY A 76 -8.78 -4.51 -13.26
N GLY A 77 -8.65 -3.81 -14.38
CA GLY A 77 -7.37 -3.52 -15.04
C GLY A 77 -6.54 -4.73 -15.45
N MET A 78 -5.28 -4.46 -15.80
CA MET A 78 -4.28 -5.48 -16.07
C MET A 78 -3.66 -5.98 -14.77
N LYS A 79 -3.33 -7.28 -14.72
CA LYS A 79 -2.61 -7.87 -13.57
C LYS A 79 -1.33 -7.09 -13.30
N SER A 80 -1.18 -6.58 -12.09
CA SER A 80 -0.03 -5.76 -11.71
C SER A 80 1.25 -6.58 -11.69
N TRP A 81 2.35 -6.00 -12.20
CA TRP A 81 3.66 -6.61 -12.14
C TRP A 81 4.12 -6.89 -10.70
N ALA A 82 3.62 -6.11 -9.73
CA ALA A 82 3.90 -6.24 -8.31
C ALA A 82 3.48 -7.61 -7.74
N TYR A 83 2.52 -8.29 -8.38
CA TYR A 83 1.90 -9.52 -7.89
C TYR A 83 2.10 -10.72 -8.82
N ARG A 84 2.97 -10.58 -9.83
CA ARG A 84 3.10 -11.59 -10.89
C ARG A 84 3.54 -12.97 -10.38
N GLU A 85 4.33 -13.01 -9.30
CA GLU A 85 4.86 -14.25 -8.68
C GLU A 85 4.18 -14.59 -7.34
N LEU A 86 3.16 -13.84 -6.93
CA LEU A 86 2.41 -14.22 -5.73
C LEU A 86 1.56 -15.46 -6.04
N PRO A 87 1.55 -16.46 -5.15
CA PRO A 87 0.70 -17.63 -5.30
C PRO A 87 -0.78 -17.25 -5.13
N GLU A 88 -1.69 -18.08 -5.65
CA GLU A 88 -3.14 -17.81 -5.67
C GLU A 88 -3.75 -17.60 -4.28
N ASN A 89 -3.15 -18.17 -3.23
CA ASN A 89 -3.56 -17.95 -1.84
C ASN A 89 -3.12 -16.60 -1.25
N HIS A 90 -2.29 -15.84 -1.98
CA HIS A 90 -1.83 -14.50 -1.61
C HIS A 90 -2.21 -13.42 -2.64
N PHE A 91 -2.68 -13.82 -3.82
CA PHE A 91 -3.11 -12.90 -4.86
C PHE A 91 -4.30 -13.43 -5.66
N ILE A 92 -5.36 -12.61 -5.74
CA ILE A 92 -6.56 -12.86 -6.54
C ILE A 92 -6.73 -11.69 -7.50
N HIS A 93 -6.96 -11.98 -8.79
CA HIS A 93 -7.30 -10.98 -9.80
C HIS A 93 -8.77 -11.13 -10.20
N VAL A 94 -9.59 -10.17 -9.80
CA VAL A 94 -11.01 -10.07 -10.18
C VAL A 94 -11.10 -9.20 -11.44
N LYS A 95 -11.56 -9.78 -12.55
CA LYS A 95 -11.79 -9.05 -13.81
C LYS A 95 -13.28 -8.78 -13.98
N PRO A 96 -13.67 -7.62 -14.53
CA PRO A 96 -15.01 -7.44 -15.06
C PRO A 96 -15.24 -8.47 -16.18
N ILE A 97 -16.40 -9.11 -16.19
CA ILE A 97 -16.80 -9.97 -17.29
C ILE A 97 -17.42 -9.09 -18.37
N ASP A 98 -16.79 -9.02 -19.55
CA ASP A 98 -17.29 -8.30 -20.72
C ASP A 98 -18.37 -9.11 -21.45
N VAL A 99 -19.45 -9.49 -20.76
CA VAL A 99 -20.60 -10.14 -21.39
C VAL A 99 -21.81 -9.21 -21.25
N GLU A 100 -22.35 -8.76 -22.39
CA GLU A 100 -23.59 -7.99 -22.44
C GLU A 100 -24.71 -8.76 -21.72
N GLY A 101 -25.17 -8.21 -20.59
CA GLY A 101 -26.26 -8.78 -19.79
C GLY A 101 -25.83 -9.49 -18.50
N ASP A 102 -24.53 -9.72 -18.30
CA ASP A 102 -23.99 -10.44 -17.14
C ASP A 102 -22.81 -9.67 -16.53
N ARG A 103 -23.06 -8.41 -16.15
CA ARG A 103 -22.16 -7.68 -15.24
C ARG A 103 -22.25 -8.37 -13.90
N GLU A 104 -21.45 -9.41 -13.70
CA GLU A 104 -21.12 -9.85 -12.35
C GLU A 104 -20.61 -8.60 -11.62
N ASP A 105 -21.30 -8.23 -10.54
CA ASP A 105 -20.97 -7.03 -9.79
C ASP A 105 -19.55 -7.20 -9.24
N VAL A 106 -18.61 -6.43 -9.77
CA VAL A 106 -17.19 -6.54 -9.42
C VAL A 106 -16.98 -6.27 -7.93
N LEU A 107 -17.89 -5.49 -7.31
CA LEU A 107 -18.00 -5.34 -5.87
C LEU A 107 -18.34 -6.68 -5.19
N ALA A 108 -19.40 -7.36 -5.63
CA ALA A 108 -19.79 -8.64 -5.07
C ALA A 108 -18.67 -9.69 -5.20
N ALA A 109 -18.05 -9.82 -6.38
CA ALA A 109 -16.97 -10.77 -6.61
C ALA A 109 -15.72 -10.51 -5.73
N SER A 110 -15.38 -9.24 -5.53
CA SER A 110 -14.26 -8.85 -4.64
C SER A 110 -14.57 -9.07 -3.16
N ILE A 111 -15.80 -8.81 -2.72
CA ILE A 111 -16.26 -9.08 -1.36
C ILE A 111 -16.36 -10.60 -1.09
N ASP A 112 -16.88 -11.39 -2.02
CA ASP A 112 -16.93 -12.85 -1.91
C ASP A 112 -15.53 -13.45 -1.79
N SER A 113 -14.59 -12.96 -2.60
CA SER A 113 -13.18 -13.34 -2.50
C SER A 113 -12.60 -12.97 -1.14
N ARG A 114 -12.93 -11.77 -0.61
CA ARG A 114 -12.51 -11.35 0.73
C ARG A 114 -13.07 -12.26 1.81
N LEU A 115 -14.35 -12.64 1.74
CA LEU A 115 -15.03 -13.46 2.74
C LEU A 115 -14.48 -14.89 2.81
N ARG A 116 -14.09 -15.49 1.68
CA ARG A 116 -13.47 -16.83 1.63
C ARG A 116 -12.12 -16.90 2.35
N HIS A 117 -11.47 -15.76 2.56
CA HIS A 117 -10.18 -15.63 3.23
C HIS A 117 -10.27 -14.72 4.47
N GLY A 118 -11.44 -14.71 5.13
CA GLY A 118 -11.80 -13.82 6.24
C GLY A 118 -10.72 -13.67 7.32
N GLU A 119 -10.02 -14.75 7.63
CA GLU A 119 -9.00 -14.87 8.69
C GLU A 119 -7.68 -14.15 8.41
N ARG A 120 -7.40 -13.77 7.16
CA ARG A 120 -6.14 -13.14 6.75
C ARG A 120 -6.31 -11.65 6.50
N ILE A 121 -5.29 -10.86 6.85
CA ILE A 121 -5.26 -9.44 6.49
C ILE A 121 -5.35 -9.30 4.96
N ALA A 122 -6.23 -8.45 4.47
CA ALA A 122 -6.44 -8.25 3.04
C ALA A 122 -6.16 -6.82 2.59
N ILE A 123 -5.64 -6.67 1.38
CA ILE A 123 -5.58 -5.43 0.62
C ILE A 123 -6.45 -5.61 -0.63
N ILE A 124 -7.48 -4.78 -0.79
CA ILE A 124 -8.32 -4.76 -2.00
C ILE A 124 -7.95 -3.52 -2.82
N GLU A 125 -7.44 -3.73 -4.02
CA GLU A 125 -7.08 -2.67 -4.95
C GLU A 125 -8.16 -2.52 -6.02
N TYR A 126 -8.90 -1.43 -5.99
CA TYR A 126 -9.78 -1.04 -7.08
C TYR A 126 -8.99 -0.18 -8.08
N GLU A 127 -8.82 -0.72 -9.29
CA GLU A 127 -8.21 0.02 -10.41
C GLU A 127 -9.12 1.17 -10.89
N GLN A 128 -8.66 1.90 -11.92
CA GLN A 128 -9.34 3.07 -12.48
C GLN A 128 -10.84 2.86 -12.70
N ALA A 129 -11.60 3.94 -12.49
CA ALA A 129 -13.05 4.00 -12.70
C ALA A 129 -13.91 3.16 -11.75
N LEU A 130 -13.32 2.53 -10.72
CA LEU A 130 -14.06 1.83 -9.66
C LEU A 130 -14.02 2.49 -8.25
N PRO A 131 -13.96 3.83 -8.09
CA PRO A 131 -13.88 4.43 -6.76
C PRO A 131 -15.20 4.34 -5.98
N ALA A 132 -16.34 4.25 -6.67
CA ALA A 132 -17.64 4.08 -6.02
C ALA A 132 -17.75 2.68 -5.38
N GLU A 133 -17.26 1.66 -6.08
CA GLU A 133 -17.17 0.27 -5.63
C GLU A 133 -16.20 0.18 -4.45
N ALA A 134 -15.08 0.90 -4.47
CA ALA A 134 -14.15 0.94 -3.35
C ALA A 134 -14.78 1.54 -2.08
N ILE A 135 -15.54 2.64 -2.21
CA ILE A 135 -16.30 3.23 -1.09
C ILE A 135 -17.39 2.26 -0.63
N GLY A 136 -18.11 1.64 -1.57
CA GLY A 136 -19.13 0.63 -1.29
C GLY A 136 -18.58 -0.57 -0.51
N ALA A 137 -17.43 -1.11 -0.93
CA ALA A 137 -16.72 -2.18 -0.25
C ALA A 137 -16.31 -1.76 1.17
N ALA A 138 -15.78 -0.55 1.31
CA ALA A 138 -15.35 -0.04 2.61
C ALA A 138 -16.51 0.03 3.60
N ASN A 139 -17.63 0.58 3.16
CA ASN A 139 -18.85 0.69 3.97
C ASN A 139 -19.50 -0.67 4.22
N PHE A 140 -19.50 -1.58 3.24
CA PHE A 140 -20.04 -2.92 3.44
C PHE A 140 -19.26 -3.69 4.52
N ILE A 141 -17.93 -3.69 4.43
CA ILE A 141 -17.07 -4.34 5.43
C ILE A 141 -17.26 -3.71 6.80
N ALA A 142 -17.23 -2.38 6.90
CA ALA A 142 -17.36 -1.69 8.18
C ALA A 142 -18.74 -1.85 8.83
N ASN A 143 -19.81 -1.70 8.05
CA ASN A 143 -21.17 -1.53 8.60
C ASN A 143 -22.03 -2.79 8.51
N LYS A 144 -21.75 -3.72 7.58
CA LYS A 144 -22.53 -4.96 7.41
C LYS A 144 -21.82 -6.18 7.97
N LEU A 145 -20.49 -6.23 7.86
CA LEU A 145 -19.68 -7.31 8.42
C LEU A 145 -19.10 -6.95 9.80
N GLU A 146 -19.32 -5.71 10.26
CA GLU A 146 -18.73 -5.14 11.47
C GLU A 146 -17.19 -5.30 11.48
N GLY A 147 -16.58 -5.37 10.31
CA GLY A 147 -15.16 -5.61 10.12
C GLY A 147 -14.35 -4.32 10.23
N PHE A 148 -13.04 -4.46 10.45
CA PHE A 148 -12.14 -3.34 10.26
C PHE A 148 -11.94 -3.09 8.77
N SER A 149 -12.28 -1.88 8.32
CA SER A 149 -12.03 -1.38 6.97
C SER A 149 -11.31 -0.04 7.04
N MET A 150 -10.30 0.14 6.18
CA MET A 150 -9.61 1.41 5.98
C MET A 150 -9.48 1.70 4.49
N LEU A 151 -10.02 2.84 4.05
CA LEU A 151 -10.05 3.26 2.66
C LEU A 151 -8.94 4.29 2.38
N PHE A 152 -8.07 3.98 1.44
CA PHE A 152 -7.08 4.89 0.89
C PHE A 152 -7.52 5.34 -0.50
N LEU A 153 -7.65 6.66 -0.68
CA LEU A 153 -8.04 7.25 -1.95
C LEU A 153 -6.84 8.01 -2.52
N ILE A 154 -6.30 7.57 -3.66
CA ILE A 154 -5.12 8.16 -4.30
C ILE A 154 -5.56 9.13 -5.40
N ALA A 155 -5.31 10.42 -5.18
CA ALA A 155 -5.56 11.50 -6.12
C ALA A 155 -4.55 11.51 -7.28
N ASP A 156 -5.04 11.90 -8.46
CA ASP A 156 -4.24 12.19 -9.64
C ASP A 156 -3.76 13.66 -9.65
N LYS A 157 -2.84 13.98 -10.57
CA LYS A 157 -2.32 15.33 -10.84
C LYS A 157 -3.41 16.33 -11.20
N ASN A 158 -4.51 15.84 -11.78
CA ASN A 158 -5.61 16.68 -12.25
C ASN A 158 -6.67 16.93 -11.15
N ASP A 159 -6.58 16.24 -10.01
CA ASP A 159 -7.53 16.38 -8.91
C ASP A 159 -7.20 17.63 -8.06
N VAL A 160 -7.64 18.79 -8.53
CA VAL A 160 -7.51 20.08 -7.81
C VAL A 160 -8.41 20.15 -6.58
N LYS A 161 -9.58 19.50 -6.66
CA LYS A 161 -10.47 19.23 -5.52
C LYS A 161 -10.70 17.73 -5.50
N PHE A 162 -10.30 17.06 -4.43
CA PHE A 162 -10.38 15.61 -4.38
C PHE A 162 -11.80 15.14 -4.05
N LYS A 163 -12.69 15.25 -5.04
CA LYS A 163 -14.13 14.96 -4.93
C LYS A 163 -14.44 13.58 -4.37
N LEU A 164 -13.57 12.60 -4.60
CA LEU A 164 -13.76 11.26 -4.06
C LEU A 164 -13.62 11.21 -2.54
N LEU A 165 -12.70 11.97 -1.97
CA LEU A 165 -12.56 12.06 -0.52
C LEU A 165 -13.79 12.74 0.08
N GLU A 166 -14.23 13.86 -0.49
CA GLU A 166 -15.48 14.52 -0.11
C GLU A 166 -16.69 13.58 -0.22
N THR A 167 -16.73 12.74 -1.26
CA THR A 167 -17.79 11.73 -1.44
C THR A 167 -17.73 10.66 -0.34
N ALA A 168 -16.54 10.17 0.00
CA ALA A 168 -16.37 9.20 1.07
C ALA A 168 -16.75 9.79 2.44
N ASP A 169 -16.40 11.05 2.70
CA ASP A 169 -16.76 11.78 3.92
C ASP A 169 -18.29 11.95 4.00
N ASN A 170 -18.94 12.37 2.91
CA ASN A 170 -20.39 12.52 2.82
C ASN A 170 -21.16 11.19 2.97
N LEU A 171 -20.52 10.07 2.62
CA LEU A 171 -21.05 8.71 2.81
C LEU A 171 -20.62 8.10 4.15
N GLU A 172 -20.07 8.92 5.06
CA GLU A 172 -19.68 8.57 6.43
C GLU A 172 -18.76 7.34 6.50
N VAL A 173 -17.84 7.22 5.53
CA VAL A 173 -16.82 6.16 5.58
C VAL A 173 -15.96 6.37 6.83
N GLN A 174 -16.06 5.44 7.78
CA GLN A 174 -15.47 5.58 9.12
C GLN A 174 -13.96 5.86 9.11
N ARG A 175 -13.23 5.30 8.14
CA ARG A 175 -11.78 5.35 8.08
C ARG A 175 -11.33 5.59 6.65
N VAL A 176 -11.18 6.86 6.28
CA VAL A 176 -10.74 7.26 4.94
C VAL A 176 -9.51 8.15 5.03
N VAL A 177 -8.53 7.89 4.16
CA VAL A 177 -7.31 8.69 4.04
C VAL A 177 -7.11 9.09 2.58
N GLY A 178 -7.09 10.40 2.35
CA GLY A 178 -6.72 10.98 1.06
C GLY A 178 -5.20 10.99 0.87
N LEU A 179 -4.74 10.44 -0.25
CA LEU A 179 -3.34 10.33 -0.62
C LEU A 179 -3.06 11.08 -1.93
N ARG A 180 -1.85 11.63 -2.05
CA ARG A 180 -1.33 12.18 -3.29
C ARG A 180 -0.23 11.28 -3.84
N LYS A 181 -0.31 10.96 -5.13
CA LYS A 181 0.72 10.18 -5.84
C LYS A 181 2.07 10.92 -5.81
N TYR A 182 3.16 10.18 -5.67
CA TYR A 182 4.52 10.73 -5.73
C TYR A 182 4.80 11.50 -7.03
N GLY A 183 5.59 12.58 -6.93
CA GLY A 183 6.01 13.41 -8.06
C GLY A 183 4.98 14.48 -8.45
N LEU A 184 3.85 14.54 -7.75
CA LEU A 184 2.90 15.64 -7.85
C LEU A 184 3.27 16.72 -6.84
N GLY A 185 3.18 18.00 -7.25
CA GLY A 185 3.41 19.10 -6.32
C GLY A 185 2.40 19.04 -5.18
N GLN A 186 2.87 19.09 -3.93
CA GLN A 186 2.02 19.21 -2.76
C GLN A 186 1.90 20.70 -2.41
N ARG A 187 0.68 21.19 -2.26
CA ARG A 187 0.46 22.55 -1.74
C ARG A 187 0.61 22.52 -0.21
N PRO A 188 1.05 23.62 0.42
CA PRO A 188 1.17 23.68 1.89
C PRO A 188 -0.15 23.41 2.63
N ASP A 189 -1.27 23.71 1.98
CA ASP A 189 -2.66 23.55 2.45
C ASP A 189 -3.33 22.27 1.93
N ASP A 190 -2.58 21.36 1.31
CA ASP A 190 -3.12 20.16 0.72
C ASP A 190 -3.55 19.15 1.81
N PRO A 191 -4.85 18.80 1.90
CA PRO A 191 -5.30 17.83 2.90
C PRO A 191 -4.78 16.42 2.62
N LEU A 192 -4.20 16.15 1.44
CA LEU A 192 -3.74 14.81 1.06
C LEU A 192 -2.33 14.52 1.57
N LEU A 193 -2.10 13.28 1.99
CA LEU A 193 -0.77 12.80 2.35
C LEU A 193 0.02 12.38 1.10
N GLN A 194 1.21 12.93 0.97
CA GLN A 194 2.10 12.61 -0.13
C GLN A 194 2.71 11.21 0.06
N ILE A 195 2.40 10.28 -0.83
CA ILE A 195 3.03 8.95 -0.84
C ILE A 195 4.55 9.13 -1.07
N PRO A 196 5.42 8.57 -0.21
CA PRO A 196 6.86 8.65 -0.40
C PRO A 196 7.29 7.97 -1.71
N GLY A 197 8.14 8.66 -2.48
CA GLY A 197 8.71 8.11 -3.70
C GLY A 197 9.70 7.00 -3.39
N VAL A 198 9.43 5.80 -3.94
CA VAL A 198 10.36 4.67 -3.83
C VAL A 198 11.63 4.97 -4.64
N PRO A 199 12.83 4.88 -4.04
CA PRO A 199 14.07 5.11 -4.75
C PRO A 199 14.21 4.21 -5.98
N GLY A 200 14.74 4.75 -7.07
CA GLY A 200 14.82 4.05 -8.36
C GLY A 200 15.55 2.70 -8.28
N PHE A 201 16.57 2.58 -7.42
CA PHE A 201 17.30 1.32 -7.21
C PHE A 201 16.45 0.23 -6.53
N ILE A 202 15.54 0.60 -5.61
CA ILE A 202 14.59 -0.35 -5.01
C ILE A 202 13.50 -0.71 -6.03
N ALA A 203 12.94 0.28 -6.72
CA ALA A 203 11.92 0.07 -7.73
C ALA A 203 12.40 -0.85 -8.87
N ALA A 204 13.62 -0.65 -9.37
CA ALA A 204 14.21 -1.50 -10.40
C ALA A 204 14.40 -2.95 -9.91
N ARG A 205 14.81 -3.14 -8.65
CA ARG A 205 14.92 -4.48 -8.05
C ARG A 205 13.57 -5.15 -7.89
N LEU A 206 12.55 -4.46 -7.39
CA LEU A 206 11.19 -5.00 -7.28
C LEU A 206 10.64 -5.47 -8.65
N GLN A 207 10.97 -4.75 -9.72
CA GLN A 207 10.52 -5.11 -11.08
C GLN A 207 11.28 -6.31 -11.67
N SER A 208 12.56 -6.45 -11.32
CA SER A 208 13.44 -7.51 -11.86
C SER A 208 13.45 -8.79 -11.02
N GLN A 209 13.26 -8.68 -9.71
CA GLN A 209 13.29 -9.77 -8.73
C GLN A 209 12.09 -9.64 -7.78
N PRO A 210 11.03 -10.45 -7.96
CA PRO A 210 9.85 -10.36 -7.12
C PRO A 210 10.12 -10.98 -5.75
N SER A 211 10.57 -10.14 -4.84
CA SER A 211 10.68 -10.48 -3.43
C SER A 211 9.86 -9.49 -2.62
N SER A 212 9.64 -9.80 -1.34
CA SER A 212 8.97 -8.85 -0.44
C SER A 212 9.69 -7.50 -0.39
N PHE A 213 8.92 -6.43 -0.23
CA PHE A 213 9.47 -5.08 -0.11
C PHE A 213 10.47 -4.97 1.06
N ALA A 214 10.15 -5.62 2.19
CA ALA A 214 11.01 -5.70 3.36
C ALA A 214 12.37 -6.36 3.05
N TYR A 215 12.40 -7.40 2.22
CA TYR A 215 13.65 -8.00 1.78
C TYR A 215 14.49 -7.03 0.95
N GLN A 216 13.88 -6.32 0.00
CA GLN A 216 14.60 -5.37 -0.86
C GLN A 216 15.19 -4.17 -0.09
N LEU A 217 14.52 -3.71 0.97
CA LEU A 217 15.09 -2.70 1.86
C LEU A 217 16.34 -3.23 2.56
N ARG A 218 16.27 -4.43 3.16
CA ARG A 218 17.40 -5.05 3.88
C ARG A 218 18.58 -5.41 2.99
N ALA A 219 18.31 -5.87 1.77
CA ALA A 219 19.32 -6.30 0.80
C ALA A 219 19.90 -5.15 -0.05
N SER A 220 19.61 -3.90 0.30
CA SER A 220 20.02 -2.73 -0.48
C SER A 220 21.53 -2.49 -0.43
N GLU A 221 22.12 -2.28 -1.61
CA GLU A 221 23.52 -1.84 -1.78
C GLU A 221 23.71 -0.33 -1.48
N GLN A 222 22.63 0.40 -1.23
CA GLN A 222 22.65 1.83 -0.92
C GLN A 222 22.06 2.10 0.48
N PRO A 223 22.73 1.67 1.56
CA PRO A 223 22.14 1.59 2.90
C PRO A 223 21.74 2.97 3.47
N VAL A 224 22.48 4.04 3.16
CA VAL A 224 22.12 5.41 3.59
C VAL A 224 20.85 5.91 2.90
N ALA A 225 20.73 5.65 1.59
CA ALA A 225 19.56 6.08 0.82
C ALA A 225 18.31 5.28 1.23
N THR A 226 18.48 3.98 1.49
CA THR A 226 17.44 3.13 2.08
C THR A 226 16.99 3.65 3.44
N MET A 227 17.91 3.92 4.36
CA MET A 227 17.58 4.41 5.69
C MET A 227 16.79 5.73 5.63
N ARG A 228 17.23 6.70 4.81
CA ARG A 228 16.49 7.96 4.61
C ARG A 228 15.11 7.75 3.99
N PHE A 229 14.94 6.70 3.19
CA PHE A 229 13.65 6.34 2.65
C PHE A 229 12.77 5.70 3.73
N GLU A 230 13.30 4.77 4.52
CA GLU A 230 12.60 4.16 5.67
C GLU A 230 12.16 5.22 6.69
N GLU A 231 13.03 6.17 7.05
CA GLU A 231 12.68 7.27 7.97
C GLU A 231 11.51 8.13 7.43
N ARG A 232 11.46 8.36 6.11
CA ARG A 232 10.33 9.07 5.47
C ARG A 232 9.07 8.22 5.41
N LEU A 233 9.22 6.91 5.23
CA LEU A 233 8.12 5.96 5.19
C LEU A 233 7.48 5.81 6.57
N ASP A 234 8.30 5.71 7.61
CA ASP A 234 7.87 5.69 9.01
C ASP A 234 7.07 6.95 9.34
N ALA A 235 7.63 8.15 9.06
CA ALA A 235 6.95 9.42 9.30
C ALA A 235 5.61 9.51 8.54
N PHE A 236 5.55 8.97 7.32
CA PHE A 236 4.32 8.93 6.53
C PHE A 236 3.25 8.02 7.17
N PHE A 237 3.60 6.83 7.65
CA PHE A 237 2.62 5.95 8.30
C PHE A 237 2.29 6.37 9.73
N GLU A 238 3.20 7.02 10.46
CA GLU A 238 2.90 7.67 11.75
C GLU A 238 1.84 8.77 11.57
N GLU A 239 1.95 9.55 10.49
CA GLU A 239 0.95 10.56 10.14
C GLU A 239 -0.39 9.94 9.71
N ILE A 240 -0.39 8.79 9.03
CA ILE A 240 -1.62 8.02 8.80
C ILE A 240 -2.24 7.63 10.14
N GLU A 241 -1.49 7.01 11.05
CA GLU A 241 -2.01 6.62 12.36
C GLU A 241 -2.57 7.82 13.14
N ARG A 242 -1.87 8.96 13.10
CA ARG A 242 -2.31 10.19 13.78
C ARG A 242 -3.66 10.68 13.26
N ARG A 243 -3.90 10.63 11.94
CA ARG A 243 -5.19 11.05 11.33
C ARG A 243 -6.34 10.09 11.62
N MET A 244 -6.01 8.90 12.13
CA MET A 244 -6.98 7.84 12.41
C MET A 244 -7.43 7.78 13.87
N ARG A 245 -6.85 8.61 14.76
CA ARG A 245 -7.24 8.77 16.16
C ARG A 245 -8.18 9.94 16.33
#